data_AF-A0A8J4TUR7-F1
#
_entry.id   AF-A0A8J4TUR7-F1
#
_cell.length_a   1.000
_cell.length_b   1.000
_cell.length_c   1.000
_cell.angle_alpha   90.00
_cell.angle_beta   90.00
_cell.angle_gamma   90.00
#
_symmetry.space_group_name_H-M   'P 1'
#
loop_
_entity.id
_entity.type
_entity.pdbx_description
1 polymer ?
#
loop_
_entity_poly.entity_id
_entity_poly.type
_entity_poly.pdbx_seq_one_letter_code
_entity_poly.pdbx_strand_id
1 'polypeptide(L)'
;MWAISSLVPARFLTLIAHLVVVISIFWSRENNVKACLPLTYTVEDYNIEDIRLVVGLSVTLGLFALELAGFFSGASMFNNNQGLLSTACHASGSVALLFFLFEQWTCSIYWWVFGFC
;
A
#
# COMPACT_ATOMS: atom_id res chain seq x y z
N MET A 1 -20.25 -21.50 -6.28
CA MET A 1 -19.23 -22.47 -5.82
C MET A 1 -17.84 -22.18 -6.38
N TRP A 2 -17.70 -21.76 -7.65
CA TRP A 2 -16.42 -21.40 -8.29
C TRP A 2 -15.70 -20.17 -7.70
N ALA A 3 -16.44 -19.15 -7.26
CA ALA A 3 -15.84 -17.91 -6.72
C ALA A 3 -15.07 -18.11 -5.39
N ILE A 4 -15.40 -19.17 -4.63
CA ILE A 4 -14.76 -19.48 -3.34
C ILE A 4 -13.41 -20.17 -3.58
N SER A 5 -13.34 -21.05 -4.57
CA SER A 5 -12.11 -21.75 -4.95
C SER A 5 -11.07 -20.84 -5.63
N SER A 6 -11.50 -19.71 -6.22
CA SER A 6 -10.59 -18.70 -6.79
C SER A 6 -10.13 -17.64 -5.79
N LEU A 7 -10.61 -17.66 -4.54
CA LEU A 7 -10.35 -16.59 -3.57
C LEU A 7 -8.88 -16.56 -3.12
N VAL A 8 -8.28 -17.74 -2.90
CA VAL A 8 -6.86 -17.86 -2.52
C VAL A 8 -5.92 -17.27 -3.58
N PRO A 9 -6.00 -17.66 -4.87
CA PRO A 9 -5.14 -17.07 -5.89
C PRO A 9 -5.45 -15.59 -6.15
N ALA A 10 -6.72 -15.15 -6.04
CA ALA A 10 -7.07 -13.74 -6.17
C ALA A 10 -6.42 -12.89 -5.06
N ARG A 11 -6.51 -13.34 -3.81
CA ARG A 11 -5.89 -12.67 -2.66
C ARG A 11 -4.38 -12.54 -2.82
N PHE A 12 -3.73 -13.62 -3.23
CA PHE A 12 -2.29 -13.62 -3.50
C PHE A 12 -1.93 -12.55 -4.55
N LEU A 13 -2.64 -12.54 -5.67
CA LEU A 13 -2.37 -11.60 -6.75
C LEU A 13 -2.57 -10.14 -6.30
N THR A 14 -3.66 -9.84 -5.60
CA THR A 14 -3.92 -8.47 -5.12
C THR A 14 -2.92 -8.02 -4.07
N LEU A 15 -2.49 -8.93 -3.18
CA LEU A 15 -1.48 -8.61 -2.17
C LEU A 15 -0.14 -8.31 -2.82
N ILE A 16 0.30 -9.13 -3.78
CA ILE A 16 1.56 -8.90 -4.51
C ILE A 16 1.47 -7.61 -5.35
N ALA A 17 0.34 -7.34 -6.00
CA ALA A 17 0.15 -6.10 -6.74
C ALA A 17 0.30 -4.87 -5.82
N HIS A 18 -0.35 -4.90 -4.65
CA HIS A 18 -0.26 -3.80 -3.69
C HIS A 18 1.18 -3.62 -3.17
N LEU A 19 1.86 -4.72 -2.86
CA LEU A 19 3.26 -4.71 -2.46
C LEU A 19 4.17 -4.07 -3.53
N VAL A 20 4.01 -4.45 -4.80
CA VAL A 20 4.81 -3.90 -5.90
C VAL A 20 4.58 -2.40 -6.06
N VAL A 21 3.32 -1.94 -5.94
CA VAL A 21 3.01 -0.49 -6.01
C VAL A 21 3.65 0.27 -4.83
N VAL A 22 3.58 -0.26 -3.61
CA VAL A 22 4.22 0.35 -2.43
C VAL A 22 5.74 0.43 -2.59
N ILE A 23 6.39 -0.63 -3.09
CA ILE A 23 7.82 -0.62 -3.41
C ILE A 23 8.15 0.43 -4.48
N SER A 24 7.30 0.55 -5.51
CA SER A 24 7.48 1.54 -6.60
C SER A 24 7.39 2.97 -6.07
N ILE A 25 6.44 3.25 -5.17
CA ILE A 25 6.34 4.54 -4.48
C ILE A 25 7.58 4.78 -3.62
N PHE A 26 8.05 3.78 -2.86
CA PHE A 26 9.24 3.90 -2.02
C PHE A 26 10.48 4.30 -2.83
N TRP A 27 10.63 3.72 -4.02
CA TRP A 27 11.73 4.02 -4.93
C TRP A 27 11.62 5.39 -5.59
N SER A 28 10.40 5.86 -5.85
CA SER A 28 10.10 7.13 -6.51
C SER A 28 9.66 8.24 -5.56
N ARG A 29 9.88 8.07 -4.25
CA ARG A 29 9.28 8.92 -3.21
C ARG A 29 9.64 10.39 -3.33
N GLU A 30 10.82 10.74 -3.82
CA GLU A 30 11.25 12.14 -3.96
C GLU A 30 10.28 12.96 -4.82
N ASN A 31 9.73 12.36 -5.87
CA ASN A 31 8.75 13.02 -6.75
C ASN A 31 7.43 13.22 -6.01
N ASN A 32 7.01 12.22 -5.23
CA ASN A 32 5.80 12.30 -4.43
C ASN A 32 5.92 13.35 -3.31
N VAL A 33 7.03 13.37 -2.58
CA VAL A 33 7.30 14.37 -1.52
C VAL A 33 7.29 15.78 -2.08
N LYS A 34 7.95 16.01 -3.24
CA LYS A 34 7.97 17.35 -3.88
C LYS A 34 6.58 17.82 -4.30
N ALA A 35 5.69 16.93 -4.70
CA ALA A 35 4.31 17.27 -5.06
C ALA A 35 3.45 17.67 -3.85
N CYS A 36 3.86 17.28 -2.64
CA CYS A 36 3.20 17.63 -1.39
C CYS A 36 3.60 19.03 -0.87
N LEU A 37 4.66 19.61 -1.43
CA LEU A 37 5.25 20.85 -0.93
C LEU A 37 4.70 22.07 -1.67
N PRO A 38 4.62 23.24 -1.00
CA PRO A 38 4.30 24.50 -1.65
C PRO A 38 5.39 24.90 -2.68
N LEU A 39 5.05 25.81 -3.60
CA LEU A 39 5.97 26.34 -4.63
C LEU A 39 7.30 26.86 -4.03
N THR A 40 7.24 27.39 -2.82
CA THR A 40 8.38 27.81 -2.03
C THR A 40 8.39 27.03 -0.73
N TYR A 41 9.37 26.14 -0.55
CA TYR A 41 9.51 25.30 0.64
C TYR A 41 10.93 25.43 1.20
N THR A 42 11.07 25.15 2.51
CA THR A 42 12.38 25.05 3.15
C THR A 42 12.89 23.60 3.12
N VAL A 43 14.19 23.41 3.32
CA VAL A 43 14.78 22.06 3.42
C VAL A 43 14.17 21.28 4.59
N GLU A 44 13.78 21.96 5.66
CA GLU A 44 13.12 21.35 6.81
C GLU A 44 11.73 20.79 6.45
N ASP A 45 10.93 21.55 5.70
CA ASP A 45 9.60 21.10 5.25
C ASP A 45 9.71 19.84 4.39
N TYR A 46 10.71 19.78 3.50
CA TYR A 46 10.97 18.59 2.69
C TYR A 46 11.34 17.38 3.56
N ASN A 47 12.24 17.54 4.52
CA ASN A 47 12.70 16.45 5.38
C ASN A 47 11.56 15.90 6.24
N ILE A 48 10.68 16.77 6.75
CA ILE A 48 9.53 16.34 7.55
C ILE A 48 8.59 15.46 6.72
N GLU A 49 8.25 15.87 5.49
CA GLU A 49 7.35 15.10 4.64
C GLU A 49 8.00 13.81 4.10
N ASP A 50 9.29 13.83 3.77
CA ASP A 50 10.03 12.61 3.38
C ASP A 50 10.08 11.59 4.53
N ILE A 51 10.39 12.04 5.75
CA ILE A 51 10.41 11.16 6.94
C ILE A 51 9.03 10.55 7.18
N ARG A 52 7.96 11.36 7.12
CA ARG A 52 6.58 10.86 7.29
C ARG A 52 6.25 9.77 6.27
N LEU A 53 6.54 10.00 4.99
CA LEU A 53 6.24 9.04 3.94
C LEU A 53 7.09 7.77 4.07
N VAL A 54 8.39 7.90 4.38
CA VAL A 54 9.29 6.76 4.58
C VAL A 54 8.85 5.90 5.76
N VAL A 55 8.47 6.50 6.89
CA VAL A 55 7.97 5.79 8.06
C VAL A 55 6.70 5.01 7.70
N GLY A 56 5.73 5.67 7.05
CA GLY A 56 4.50 5.04 6.61
C GLY A 56 4.74 3.82 5.72
N LEU A 57 5.51 4.01 4.64
CA LEU A 57 5.81 2.94 3.68
C LEU A 57 6.59 1.79 4.34
N SER A 58 7.51 2.10 5.26
CA SER A 58 8.28 1.08 5.99
C SER A 58 7.38 0.22 6.89
N VAL A 59 6.40 0.85 7.56
CA VAL A 59 5.40 0.11 8.34
C VAL A 59 4.52 -0.75 7.43
N THR A 60 4.07 -0.24 6.28
CA THR A 60 3.30 -1.03 5.30
C THR A 60 4.07 -2.25 4.82
N LEU A 61 5.36 -2.10 4.48
CA LEU A 61 6.21 -3.23 4.07
C LEU A 61 6.34 -4.29 5.18
N GLY A 62 6.47 -3.87 6.44
CA GLY A 62 6.47 -4.76 7.59
C GLY A 62 5.15 -5.53 7.75
N LEU A 63 4.00 -4.86 7.58
CA LEU A 63 2.68 -5.48 7.63
C LEU A 63 2.47 -6.48 6.47
N PHE A 64 2.93 -6.16 5.26
CA PHE A 64 2.91 -7.13 4.15
C PHE A 64 3.75 -8.37 4.44
N ALA A 65 4.92 -8.22 5.07
CA ALA A 65 5.73 -9.36 5.45
C ALA A 65 4.98 -10.29 6.44
N LEU A 66 4.30 -9.71 7.43
CA LEU A 66 3.47 -10.46 8.37
C LEU A 66 2.31 -11.17 7.67
N GLU A 67 1.60 -10.47 6.78
CA GLU A 67 0.47 -11.04 6.06
C GLU A 67 0.90 -12.15 5.10
N LEU A 68 2.00 -11.98 4.37
CA LEU A 68 2.59 -13.01 3.50
C LEU A 68 3.05 -14.23 4.30
N ALA A 69 3.69 -14.04 5.46
CA ALA A 69 4.07 -15.14 6.33
C ALA A 69 2.83 -15.90 6.84
N GLY A 70 1.77 -15.17 7.25
CA GLY A 70 0.48 -15.75 7.64
C GLY A 70 -0.28 -16.43 6.50
N PHE A 71 -0.09 -15.97 5.26
CA PHE A 71 -0.65 -16.58 4.06
C PHE A 71 0.09 -17.86 3.69
N PHE A 72 1.42 -17.83 3.56
CA PHE A 72 2.24 -18.98 3.18
C PHE A 72 2.31 -20.07 4.26
N SER A 73 2.18 -19.73 5.54
CA SER A 73 2.04 -20.72 6.61
C SER A 73 0.69 -21.46 6.59
N GLY A 74 -0.28 -21.00 5.79
CA GLY A 74 -1.63 -21.55 5.73
C GLY A 74 -2.56 -21.07 6.85
N ALA A 75 -2.06 -20.31 7.83
CA ALA A 75 -2.84 -19.84 8.98
C ALA A 75 -4.03 -18.94 8.59
N SER A 76 -3.85 -18.06 7.60
CA SER A 76 -4.91 -17.17 7.09
C SER A 76 -5.52 -17.60 5.75
N MET A 77 -4.98 -18.65 5.11
CA MET A 77 -5.33 -19.02 3.74
C MET A 77 -6.77 -19.52 3.60
N PHE A 78 -7.32 -20.15 4.64
CA PHE A 78 -8.63 -20.81 4.58
C PHE A 78 -9.77 -20.04 5.25
N ASN A 79 -9.55 -18.79 5.67
CA ASN A 79 -10.60 -17.93 6.20
C ASN A 79 -11.23 -17.09 5.09
N ASN A 80 -12.39 -17.52 4.59
CA ASN A 80 -13.05 -16.90 3.43
C ASN A 80 -13.49 -15.44 3.67
N ASN A 81 -13.95 -15.09 4.88
CA ASN A 81 -14.39 -13.72 5.17
C ASN A 81 -13.18 -12.76 5.22
N GLN A 82 -12.11 -13.18 5.89
CA GLN A 82 -10.86 -12.42 5.92
C GLN A 82 -10.23 -12.33 4.53
N GLY A 83 -10.27 -13.41 3.76
CA GLY A 83 -9.73 -13.44 2.40
C GLY A 83 -10.46 -12.50 1.45
N LEU A 84 -11.79 -12.40 1.54
CA LEU A 84 -12.58 -11.47 0.73
C LEU A 84 -12.27 -10.01 1.10
N LEU A 85 -12.23 -9.70 2.40
CA LEU A 85 -11.90 -8.35 2.88
C LEU A 85 -10.48 -7.94 2.47
N SER A 86 -9.49 -8.81 2.71
CA SER A 86 -8.09 -8.60 2.31
C SER A 86 -7.97 -8.38 0.80
N THR A 87 -8.65 -9.18 -0.02
CA THR A 87 -8.66 -9.00 -1.48
C THR A 87 -9.23 -7.64 -1.88
N ALA A 88 -10.34 -7.22 -1.28
CA ALA A 88 -10.97 -5.94 -1.57
C ALA A 88 -10.11 -4.75 -1.13
N CYS A 89 -9.55 -4.80 0.08
CA CYS A 89 -8.65 -3.78 0.62
C CYS A 89 -7.38 -3.65 -0.24
N HIS A 90 -6.70 -4.75 -0.56
CA HIS A 90 -5.51 -4.67 -1.38
C HIS A 90 -5.78 -4.25 -2.83
N ALA A 91 -6.89 -4.68 -3.43
CA ALA A 91 -7.27 -4.23 -4.77
C ALA A 91 -7.55 -2.72 -4.79
N SER A 92 -8.35 -2.22 -3.84
CA SER A 92 -8.67 -0.79 -3.74
C SER A 92 -7.44 0.06 -3.38
N GLY A 93 -6.63 -0.40 -2.43
CA GLY A 93 -5.35 0.21 -2.07
C GLY A 93 -4.39 0.28 -3.25
N SER A 94 -4.26 -0.80 -4.04
CA SER A 94 -3.45 -0.81 -5.26
C SER A 94 -3.90 0.26 -6.25
N VAL A 95 -5.20 0.36 -6.52
CA VAL A 95 -5.75 1.37 -7.45
C VAL A 95 -5.51 2.78 -6.90
N ALA A 96 -5.82 3.03 -5.63
CA ALA A 96 -5.64 4.33 -5.00
C ALA A 96 -4.16 4.77 -4.99
N LEU A 97 -3.24 3.84 -4.70
CA LEU A 97 -1.81 4.13 -4.70
C LEU A 97 -1.23 4.29 -6.11
N LEU A 98 -1.81 3.68 -7.14
CA LEU A 98 -1.44 3.98 -8.53
C LEU A 98 -1.82 5.42 -8.90
N PHE A 99 -3.00 5.89 -8.49
CA PHE A 99 -3.35 7.31 -8.64
C PHE A 99 -2.40 8.21 -7.85
N PHE A 100 -2.07 7.83 -6.60
CA PHE A 100 -1.07 8.55 -5.81
C PHE A 100 0.27 8.68 -6.54
N LEU A 101 0.76 7.58 -7.14
CA LEU A 101 2.02 7.52 -7.86
C LEU A 101 2.03 8.36 -9.15
N PHE A 102 0.97 8.29 -9.97
CA PHE A 102 0.94 8.93 -11.28
C PHE A 102 0.44 10.38 -11.25
N GLU A 103 -0.59 10.66 -10.44
CA GLU A 103 -1.20 11.98 -10.32
C GLU A 103 -0.57 12.83 -9.20
N GLN A 104 0.49 12.31 -8.56
CA GLN A 104 1.28 13.01 -7.55
C GLN A 104 0.42 13.62 -6.44
N TRP A 105 -0.47 12.81 -5.87
CA TRP A 105 -1.39 13.25 -4.83
C TRP A 105 -0.67 13.69 -3.55
N THR A 106 -1.31 14.56 -2.77
CA THR A 106 -0.73 15.05 -1.52
C THR A 106 -0.42 13.90 -0.55
N CYS A 107 0.67 14.05 0.22
CA CYS A 107 1.21 13.03 1.12
C CYS A 107 0.22 12.63 2.22
N SER A 108 -0.72 13.52 2.55
CA SER A 108 -1.81 13.22 3.48
C SER A 108 -2.71 12.07 3.01
N ILE A 109 -2.89 11.92 1.69
CA ILE A 109 -3.77 10.88 1.11
C ILE A 109 -3.19 9.50 1.33
N TYR A 110 -1.86 9.35 1.32
CA TYR A 110 -1.21 8.08 1.63
C TYR A 110 -1.65 7.53 3.00
N TRP A 111 -1.75 8.37 4.03
CA TRP A 111 -2.18 7.95 5.37
C TRP A 111 -3.64 7.51 5.41
N TRP A 112 -4.51 8.11 4.61
CA TRP A 112 -5.88 7.67 4.45
C TRP A 112 -5.94 6.30 3.78
N VAL A 113 -5.16 6.08 2.71
CA VAL A 113 -5.09 4.77 2.05
C VAL A 113 -4.56 3.72 3.02
N PHE A 114 -3.48 4.00 3.74
CA PHE A 114 -2.91 3.10 4.75
C PHE A 114 -3.89 2.70 5.86
N GLY A 115 -4.74 3.63 6.30
CA GLY A 115 -5.73 3.35 7.35
C GLY A 115 -6.89 2.46 6.89
N PHE A 116 -7.23 2.50 5.59
CA PHE A 116 -8.40 1.80 5.04
C PHE A 116 -8.06 0.55 4.22
N CYS A 117 -6.82 0.42 3.71
CA CYS A 117 -6.41 -0.59 2.73
C CYS A 117 -5.09 -1.26 3.09
#